data_AF-A0AB74EDH7-F1
#
_entry.id   AF-A0AB74EDH7-F1
#
_cell.length_a   1.000
_cell.length_b   1.000
_cell.length_c   1.000
_cell.angle_alpha   90.00
_cell.angle_beta   90.00
_cell.angle_gamma   90.00
#
_symmetry.space_group_name_H-M   'P 1'
#
loop_
_entity.id
_entity.type
_entity.pdbx_description
1 polymer ?
#
loop_
_entity_poly.entity_id
_entity_poly.type
_entity_poly.pdbx_seq_one_letter_code
_entity_poly.pdbx_strand_id
1 'polypeptide(L)'
;MQTVDGEMAGKNKPPKPSTQQHSTHSDNNIGLPAPYVKPDTSISPTGTIQDRIRWTKSKFPTEKSLNGHFKAHGKEFGDITIEDYQKMASDLLSKQTSDKILGYQTEHRRVRYDINNNIYVLANPKTFKIKTMFKPDLGKEYYDGEFKKDMGN
;
A
#
# COMPACT_ATOMS: atom_id res chain seq x y z
N MET A 1 -14.11 -31.23 50.76
CA MET A 1 -14.84 -31.45 49.49
C MET A 1 -14.84 -30.16 48.69
N GLN A 2 -14.41 -30.29 47.43
CA GLN A 2 -14.62 -29.43 46.25
C GLN A 2 -13.90 -28.08 46.08
N THR A 3 -13.14 -28.10 44.97
CA THR A 3 -12.36 -27.12 44.20
C THR A 3 -13.23 -26.24 43.30
N VAL A 4 -12.71 -25.06 42.87
CA VAL A 4 -12.52 -24.54 41.48
C VAL A 4 -11.86 -23.15 41.62
N ASP A 5 -10.64 -22.86 41.13
CA ASP A 5 -10.17 -22.61 39.73
C ASP A 5 -11.03 -21.55 39.01
N GLY A 6 -10.58 -20.47 38.36
CA GLY A 6 -9.26 -19.93 37.98
C GLY A 6 -9.46 -18.64 37.13
N GLU A 7 -8.38 -17.85 36.94
CA GLU A 7 -7.93 -17.09 35.74
C GLU A 7 -8.92 -16.69 34.60
N MET A 8 -8.90 -15.52 33.93
CA MET A 8 -7.82 -14.88 33.15
C MET A 8 -8.22 -13.52 32.54
N ALA A 9 -7.19 -12.74 32.20
CA ALA A 9 -7.20 -11.47 31.47
C ALA A 9 -7.69 -11.55 29.99
N GLY A 10 -8.40 -10.52 29.53
CA GLY A 10 -8.73 -10.30 28.12
C GLY A 10 -7.80 -9.29 27.44
N LYS A 11 -6.78 -9.76 26.71
CA LYS A 11 -5.92 -8.97 25.81
C LYS A 11 -6.52 -8.97 24.40
N ASN A 12 -6.83 -7.78 23.85
CA ASN A 12 -7.18 -7.61 22.44
C ASN A 12 -5.97 -7.86 21.55
N LYS A 13 -5.99 -8.98 20.80
CA LYS A 13 -4.94 -9.43 19.90
C LYS A 13 -5.25 -8.96 18.46
N PRO A 14 -4.27 -8.49 17.67
CA PRO A 14 -4.46 -8.20 16.26
C PRO A 14 -4.78 -9.49 15.47
N PRO A 15 -5.46 -9.39 14.31
CA PRO A 15 -5.85 -10.56 13.53
C PRO A 15 -4.62 -11.34 13.08
N LYS A 16 -4.67 -12.66 13.27
CA LYS A 16 -3.63 -13.59 12.81
C LYS A 16 -3.70 -13.78 11.28
N PRO A 17 -2.57 -14.05 10.61
CA PRO A 17 -2.58 -14.46 9.22
C PRO A 17 -3.25 -15.84 9.11
N SER A 18 -4.23 -15.96 8.21
CA SER A 18 -4.94 -17.20 7.94
C SER A 18 -4.07 -18.15 7.11
N THR A 19 -3.92 -19.38 7.61
CA THR A 19 -3.23 -20.50 6.96
C THR A 19 -3.92 -20.84 5.63
N GLN A 20 -3.20 -20.72 4.51
CA GLN A 20 -3.66 -21.19 3.21
C GLN A 20 -3.55 -22.72 3.16
N GLN A 21 -4.70 -23.39 3.00
CA GLN A 21 -4.71 -24.77 2.51
C GLN A 21 -4.63 -24.73 0.98
N HIS A 22 -3.64 -25.45 0.43
CA HIS A 22 -3.45 -25.63 -0.99
C HIS A 22 -4.54 -26.55 -1.57
N SER A 23 -5.04 -26.20 -2.75
CA SER A 23 -5.57 -27.18 -3.71
C SER A 23 -5.02 -26.80 -5.08
N THR A 24 -4.28 -27.74 -5.65
CA THR A 24 -3.61 -27.67 -6.95
C THR A 24 -4.63 -27.90 -8.05
N HIS A 25 -4.81 -26.94 -8.94
CA HIS A 25 -5.15 -27.25 -10.33
C HIS A 25 -4.39 -26.30 -11.25
N SER A 26 -3.48 -26.94 -12.00
CA SER A 26 -2.75 -26.42 -13.13
C SER A 26 -3.71 -26.14 -14.29
N ASP A 27 -3.69 -24.91 -14.81
CA ASP A 27 -3.99 -24.65 -16.21
C ASP A 27 -3.15 -23.46 -16.70
N ASN A 28 -2.18 -23.78 -17.54
CA ASN A 28 -1.35 -22.83 -18.25
C ASN A 28 -2.21 -22.17 -19.34
N ASN A 29 -2.52 -20.89 -19.18
CA ASN A 29 -2.91 -20.06 -20.31
C ASN A 29 -2.19 -18.71 -20.21
N ILE A 30 -1.07 -18.60 -20.93
CA ILE A 30 -0.32 -17.36 -21.10
C ILE A 30 -1.15 -16.44 -22.00
N GLY A 31 -2.08 -15.72 -21.39
CA GLY A 31 -2.74 -14.57 -22.00
C GLY A 31 -1.79 -13.39 -21.96
N LEU A 32 -1.26 -13.02 -23.13
CA LEU A 32 -0.54 -11.76 -23.37
C LEU A 32 -1.27 -10.60 -22.67
N PRO A 33 -0.58 -9.69 -21.94
CA PRO A 33 -1.25 -8.53 -21.40
C PRO A 33 -1.75 -7.63 -22.52
N ALA A 34 -2.97 -7.11 -22.36
CA ALA A 34 -3.66 -6.20 -23.26
C ALA A 34 -2.73 -5.05 -23.75
N PRO A 35 -2.91 -4.58 -25.00
CA PRO A 35 -2.01 -3.61 -25.60
C PRO A 35 -1.96 -2.33 -24.76
N TYR A 36 -0.73 -1.91 -24.44
CA TYR A 36 -0.42 -0.64 -23.79
C TYR A 36 -1.02 0.50 -24.61
N VAL A 37 -2.11 1.09 -24.13
CA VAL A 37 -2.73 2.26 -24.76
C VAL A 37 -1.80 3.45 -24.51
N LYS A 38 -1.22 3.99 -25.59
CA LYS A 38 -0.41 5.21 -25.55
C LYS A 38 -1.29 6.37 -25.03
N PRO A 39 -0.88 7.13 -24.00
CA PRO A 39 -1.70 8.24 -23.52
C PRO A 39 -1.69 9.38 -24.55
N ASP A 40 -2.88 9.74 -25.01
CA ASP A 40 -3.15 11.02 -25.65
C ASP A 40 -2.70 12.16 -24.72
N THR A 41 -2.03 13.16 -25.28
CA THR A 41 -1.34 14.26 -24.60
C THR A 41 -2.32 15.30 -24.02
N SER A 42 -3.62 15.02 -23.92
CA SER A 42 -4.60 16.00 -23.43
C SER A 42 -5.11 15.82 -22.00
N ILE A 43 -5.04 14.65 -21.35
CA ILE A 43 -5.30 14.50 -19.89
C ILE A 43 -4.50 13.32 -19.31
N SER A 44 -3.40 13.61 -18.58
CA SER A 44 -2.36 12.64 -18.20
C SER A 44 -2.77 11.57 -17.17
N PRO A 45 -2.21 10.35 -17.27
CA PRO A 45 -2.55 9.17 -16.45
C PRO A 45 -2.01 9.22 -15.01
N THR A 46 -1.93 10.40 -14.36
CA THR A 46 -2.14 10.60 -12.92
C THR A 46 -1.81 12.04 -12.50
N GLY A 47 -2.82 12.91 -12.57
CA GLY A 47 -2.92 14.12 -11.75
C GLY A 47 -2.35 15.40 -12.35
N THR A 48 -3.16 16.47 -12.29
CA THR A 48 -2.74 17.85 -12.58
C THR A 48 -1.67 18.31 -11.58
N ILE A 49 -1.03 19.46 -11.84
CA ILE A 49 -0.12 20.10 -10.86
C ILE A 49 -0.80 20.24 -9.49
N GLN A 50 -2.09 20.58 -9.47
CA GLN A 50 -2.87 20.72 -8.24
C GLN A 50 -3.06 19.39 -7.48
N ASP A 51 -3.25 18.27 -8.19
CA ASP A 51 -3.32 16.94 -7.55
C ASP A 51 -1.98 16.62 -6.88
N ARG A 52 -0.86 16.86 -7.56
CA ARG A 52 0.47 16.58 -7.01
C ARG A 52 0.75 17.40 -5.76
N ILE A 53 0.49 18.70 -5.78
CA ILE A 53 0.63 19.59 -4.61
C ILE A 53 -0.20 19.08 -3.43
N ARG A 54 -1.41 18.57 -3.69
CA ARG A 54 -2.28 18.03 -2.64
C ARG A 54 -1.69 16.77 -2.01
N TRP A 55 -1.15 15.86 -2.82
CA TRP A 55 -0.50 14.64 -2.33
C TRP A 55 0.82 14.89 -1.61
N THR A 56 1.63 15.85 -2.05
CA THR A 56 2.83 16.28 -1.33
C THR A 56 2.51 16.77 0.09
N LYS A 57 1.32 17.34 0.31
CA LYS A 57 0.84 17.79 1.63
C LYS A 57 0.12 16.71 2.44
N SER A 58 -0.04 15.50 1.89
CA SER A 58 -0.74 14.40 2.59
C SER A 58 0.02 13.97 3.83
N LYS A 59 -0.73 13.52 4.83
CA LYS A 59 -0.20 13.09 6.13
C LYS A 59 -0.91 11.81 6.57
N PHE A 60 -0.29 11.06 7.48
CA PHE A 60 -1.03 10.09 8.27
C PHE A 60 -2.18 10.80 9.05
N PRO A 61 -3.29 10.10 9.32
CA PRO A 61 -4.47 10.72 9.92
C PRO A 61 -4.21 11.25 11.34
N THR A 62 -3.34 10.59 12.10
CA THR A 62 -2.97 10.96 13.48
C THR A 62 -1.51 10.60 13.74
N GLU A 63 -0.91 11.23 14.76
CA GLU A 63 0.43 10.89 15.24
C GLU A 63 0.51 9.42 15.70
N LYS A 64 -0.52 8.93 16.40
CA LYS A 64 -0.60 7.51 16.79
C LYS A 64 -0.50 6.57 15.58
N SER A 65 -1.14 6.92 14.46
CA SER A 65 -1.08 6.13 13.23
C SER A 65 0.32 6.19 12.61
N LEU A 66 0.91 7.39 12.50
CA LEU A 66 2.28 7.56 12.02
C LEU A 66 3.29 6.76 12.86
N ASN A 67 3.26 6.92 14.18
CA ASN A 67 4.15 6.23 15.12
C ASN A 67 3.98 4.71 15.05
N GLY A 68 2.74 4.23 14.89
CA GLY A 68 2.43 2.81 14.74
C GLY A 68 3.04 2.22 13.46
N HIS A 69 2.84 2.87 12.31
CA HIS A 69 3.39 2.42 11.03
C HIS A 69 4.91 2.55 10.96
N PHE A 70 5.47 3.64 11.49
CA PHE A 70 6.93 3.81 11.57
C PHE A 70 7.58 2.75 12.46
N LYS A 71 6.97 2.40 13.60
CA LYS A 71 7.47 1.32 14.46
C LYS A 71 7.45 -0.04 13.75
N ALA A 72 6.45 -0.29 12.91
CA ALA A 72 6.31 -1.55 12.17
C ALA A 72 7.26 -1.63 10.97
N HIS A 73 7.33 -0.58 10.16
CA HIS A 73 7.95 -0.59 8.84
C HIS A 73 9.19 0.30 8.70
N GLY A 74 9.42 1.25 9.63
CA GLY A 74 10.50 2.24 9.51
C GLY A 74 11.89 1.61 9.33
N LYS A 75 12.14 0.48 10.00
CA LYS A 75 13.40 -0.28 9.88
C LYS A 75 13.68 -0.83 8.47
N GLU A 76 12.65 -1.04 7.66
CA GLU A 76 12.77 -1.52 6.27
C GLU A 76 13.49 -0.47 5.38
N PHE A 77 13.55 0.78 5.83
CA PHE A 77 14.12 1.92 5.12
C PHE A 77 15.49 2.35 5.66
N GLY A 78 16.08 1.56 6.57
CA GLY A 78 17.37 1.87 7.18
C GLY A 78 17.24 2.83 8.37
N ASP A 79 18.26 3.65 8.57
CA ASP A 79 18.28 4.67 9.63
C ASP A 79 17.63 5.96 9.13
N ILE A 80 16.29 6.01 9.21
CA ILE A 80 15.49 7.17 8.83
C ILE A 80 14.70 7.70 10.02
N THR A 81 14.39 8.99 10.00
CA THR A 81 13.50 9.59 11.00
C THR A 81 12.03 9.32 10.68
N ILE A 82 11.15 9.57 11.65
CA ILE A 82 9.70 9.46 11.44
C ILE A 82 9.19 10.54 10.47
N GLU A 83 9.83 11.70 10.46
CA GLU A 83 9.60 12.79 9.51
C GLU A 83 9.97 12.37 8.09
N ASP A 84 11.12 11.71 7.92
CA ASP A 84 11.54 11.16 6.63
C ASP A 84 10.54 10.12 6.14
N TYR A 85 10.11 9.20 7.01
CA TYR A 85 9.11 8.18 6.67
C TYR A 85 7.81 8.81 6.15
N GLN A 86 7.29 9.83 6.83
CA GLN A 86 6.09 10.54 6.36
C GLN A 86 6.34 11.26 5.03
N LYS A 87 7.47 11.94 4.90
CA LYS A 87 7.83 12.69 3.68
C LYS A 87 7.97 11.76 2.48
N MET A 88 8.64 10.62 2.65
CA MET A 88 8.79 9.60 1.61
C MET A 88 7.43 9.10 1.11
N ALA A 89 6.48 8.85 2.03
CA ALA A 89 5.15 8.39 1.68
C ALA A 89 4.37 9.46 0.88
N SER A 90 4.35 10.72 1.34
CA SER A 90 3.67 11.81 0.63
C SER A 90 4.31 12.13 -0.72
N ASP A 91 5.64 12.10 -0.78
CA ASP A 91 6.40 12.34 -2.01
C ASP A 91 6.06 11.28 -3.06
N LEU A 92 6.09 9.99 -2.69
CA LEU A 92 5.75 8.91 -3.60
C LEU A 92 4.29 9.00 -4.09
N LEU A 93 3.33 9.35 -3.22
CA LEU A 93 1.93 9.58 -3.61
C LEU A 93 1.76 10.72 -4.63
N SER A 94 2.65 11.71 -4.60
CA SER A 94 2.64 12.86 -5.51
C SER A 94 3.29 12.58 -6.87
N LYS A 95 4.07 11.49 -7.00
CA LYS A 95 4.71 11.12 -8.26
C LYS A 95 3.68 10.70 -9.32
N GLN A 96 3.97 11.09 -10.56
CA GLN A 96 3.28 10.58 -11.73
C GLN A 96 3.65 9.11 -11.95
N THR A 97 2.71 8.35 -12.48
CA THR A 97 2.98 6.98 -12.89
C THR A 97 3.88 6.94 -14.12
N SER A 98 4.74 5.93 -14.16
CA SER A 98 5.70 5.66 -15.23
C SER A 98 6.14 4.21 -15.14
N ASP A 99 7.01 3.77 -16.05
CA ASP A 99 7.59 2.42 -16.02
C ASP A 99 8.35 2.09 -14.73
N LYS A 100 8.72 3.10 -13.93
CA LYS A 100 9.42 2.94 -12.64
C LYS A 100 8.51 3.18 -11.43
N ILE A 101 7.41 3.90 -11.63
CA ILE A 101 6.44 4.24 -10.59
C ILE A 101 5.08 3.73 -11.03
N LEU A 102 4.70 2.56 -10.55
CA LEU A 102 3.37 2.03 -10.80
C LEU A 102 2.37 2.73 -9.90
N GLY A 103 1.11 2.74 -10.30
CA GLY A 103 0.06 3.29 -9.46
C GLY A 103 -1.31 3.18 -10.10
N TYR A 104 -2.30 3.21 -9.23
CA TYR A 104 -3.70 3.24 -9.61
C TYR A 104 -4.48 4.04 -8.57
N GLN A 105 -5.70 4.41 -8.94
CA GLN A 105 -6.62 5.07 -8.03
C GLN A 105 -8.04 4.54 -8.25
N THR A 106 -8.69 4.14 -7.16
CA THR A 106 -10.12 3.85 -7.09
C THR A 106 -10.82 4.96 -6.30
N GLU A 107 -12.13 4.83 -6.08
CA GLU A 107 -12.88 5.75 -5.21
C GLU A 107 -12.30 5.84 -3.78
N HIS A 108 -11.69 4.76 -3.28
CA HIS A 108 -11.28 4.66 -1.87
C HIS A 108 -9.79 4.41 -1.66
N ARG A 109 -9.03 4.13 -2.72
CA ARG A 109 -7.61 3.80 -2.64
C ARG A 109 -6.83 4.58 -3.70
N ARG A 110 -5.77 5.26 -3.28
CA ARG A 110 -4.68 5.68 -4.18
C ARG A 110 -3.46 4.87 -3.81
N VAL A 111 -2.85 4.23 -4.80
CA VAL A 111 -1.65 3.41 -4.63
C VAL A 111 -0.53 3.94 -5.51
N ARG A 112 0.68 3.92 -4.96
CA ARG A 112 1.94 4.11 -5.68
C ARG A 112 2.93 3.05 -5.27
N TYR A 113 3.66 2.53 -6.25
CA TYR A 113 4.70 1.55 -6.05
C TYR A 113 5.97 1.95 -6.81
N ASP A 114 7.06 2.16 -6.09
CA ASP A 114 8.39 2.42 -6.64
C ASP A 114 9.09 1.08 -6.88
N ILE A 115 9.23 0.69 -8.15
CA ILE A 115 9.79 -0.62 -8.54
C ILE A 115 11.24 -0.75 -8.09
N ASN A 116 12.04 0.30 -8.27
CA ASN A 116 13.48 0.24 -8.04
C ASN A 116 13.80 0.10 -6.55
N ASN A 117 13.03 0.78 -5.71
CA ASN A 117 13.25 0.81 -4.28
C ASN A 117 12.38 -0.21 -3.52
N ASN A 118 11.51 -0.93 -4.24
CA ASN A 118 10.48 -1.81 -3.70
C ASN A 118 9.64 -1.11 -2.61
N ILE A 119 9.10 0.09 -2.89
CA ILE A 119 8.33 0.88 -1.91
C ILE A 119 6.88 0.95 -2.33
N TYR A 120 5.97 0.47 -1.48
CA TYR A 120 4.54 0.54 -1.68
C TYR A 120 3.90 1.56 -0.74
N VAL A 121 3.04 2.44 -1.26
CA VAL A 121 2.27 3.41 -0.47
C VAL A 121 0.79 3.35 -0.84
N LEU A 122 -0.06 3.33 0.17
CA LEU A 122 -1.52 3.37 0.04
C LEU A 122 -2.09 4.57 0.81
N ALA A 123 -3.05 5.26 0.20
CA ALA A 123 -3.79 6.36 0.79
C ALA A 123 -5.28 6.33 0.41
N ASN A 124 -6.08 7.16 1.09
CA ASN A 124 -7.49 7.41 0.73
C ASN A 124 -7.59 8.70 -0.11
N PRO A 125 -8.07 8.64 -1.37
CA PRO A 125 -8.17 9.80 -2.26
C PRO A 125 -9.31 10.76 -1.92
N LYS A 126 -10.30 10.37 -1.09
CA LYS A 126 -11.34 11.28 -0.61
C LYS A 126 -10.83 12.20 0.49
N THR A 127 -10.01 11.67 1.40
CA THR A 127 -9.52 12.42 2.57
C THR A 127 -8.07 12.89 2.45
N PHE A 128 -7.35 12.44 1.41
CA PHE A 128 -5.92 12.69 1.20
C PHE A 128 -5.08 12.30 2.42
N LYS A 129 -5.46 11.19 3.07
CA LYS A 129 -4.75 10.63 4.23
C LYS A 129 -4.01 9.36 3.85
N ILE A 130 -2.76 9.30 4.28
CA ILE A 130 -1.87 8.15 4.10
C ILE A 130 -2.37 7.02 5.02
N LYS A 131 -2.44 5.81 4.49
CA LYS A 131 -2.82 4.61 5.25
C LYS A 131 -1.61 3.78 5.65
N THR A 132 -0.62 3.61 4.76
CA THR A 132 0.61 2.85 5.06
C THR A 132 1.69 3.11 4.01
N MET A 133 2.95 2.89 4.39
CA MET A 133 4.11 2.75 3.50
C MET A 133 5.00 1.61 3.98
N PHE A 134 5.44 0.72 3.10
CA PHE A 134 6.32 -0.40 3.46
C PHE A 134 7.02 -0.98 2.22
N LYS A 135 8.00 -1.85 2.45
CA LYS A 135 8.62 -2.68 1.42
C LYS A 135 7.96 -4.06 1.40
N PRO A 136 7.16 -4.42 0.37
CA PRO A 136 6.52 -5.72 0.34
C PRO A 136 7.55 -6.84 0.14
N ASP A 137 7.43 -7.93 0.91
CA ASP A 137 8.28 -9.12 0.77
C ASP A 137 8.14 -9.76 -0.61
N LEU A 138 6.94 -9.72 -1.18
CA LEU A 138 6.65 -10.25 -2.53
C LEU A 138 7.02 -9.26 -3.66
N GLY A 139 7.59 -8.11 -3.33
CA GLY A 139 7.96 -7.10 -4.31
C GLY A 139 6.78 -6.66 -5.19
N LYS A 140 7.02 -6.67 -6.51
CA LYS A 140 6.00 -6.28 -7.51
C LYS A 140 4.77 -7.19 -7.50
N GLU A 141 4.91 -8.46 -7.13
CA GLU A 141 3.76 -9.38 -7.08
C GLU A 141 2.72 -8.94 -6.04
N TYR A 142 3.15 -8.30 -4.94
CA TYR A 142 2.22 -7.70 -3.98
C TYR A 142 1.37 -6.61 -4.64
N TYR A 143 2.02 -5.70 -5.39
CA TYR A 143 1.32 -4.64 -6.10
C TYR A 143 0.35 -5.21 -7.14
N ASP A 144 0.79 -6.18 -7.94
CA ASP A 144 -0.03 -6.80 -8.98
C ASP A 144 -1.25 -7.50 -8.37
N GLY A 145 -1.08 -8.16 -7.23
CA GLY A 145 -2.16 -8.78 -6.47
C GLY A 145 -3.18 -7.78 -5.94
N GLU A 146 -2.73 -6.68 -5.34
CA GLU A 146 -3.63 -5.61 -4.86
C GLU A 146 -4.35 -4.91 -6.01
N PHE A 147 -3.65 -4.64 -7.12
CA PHE A 147 -4.25 -4.10 -8.33
C PHE A 147 -5.35 -5.02 -8.86
N LYS A 148 -5.08 -6.34 -8.97
CA LYS A 148 -6.08 -7.32 -9.42
C LYS A 148 -7.30 -7.40 -8.49
N LYS A 149 -7.13 -7.29 -7.18
CA LYS A 149 -8.26 -7.28 -6.23
C LYS A 149 -9.10 -6.01 -6.32
N ASP A 150 -8.45 -4.87 -6.51
CA ASP A 150 -9.14 -3.57 -6.53
C ASP A 150 -9.77 -3.25 -7.90
N MET A 151 -9.27 -3.84 -8.99
CA MET A 151 -9.71 -3.60 -10.37
C MET A 151 -10.39 -4.79 -11.04
N GLY A 152 -10.20 -6.00 -10.50
CA GLY A 152 -10.85 -7.22 -10.97
C GLY A 152 -12.26 -7.30 -10.41
N ASN A 153 -13.24 -7.30 -11.31
CA ASN A 153 -14.62 -7.67 -11.03
C ASN A 153 -14.72 -9.17 -10.71
#